data_AF-A0AAV2BNR7-F1
#
_entry.id   AF-A0AAV2BNR7-F1
#
_cell.length_a   1.000
_cell.length_b   1.000
_cell.length_c   1.000
_cell.angle_alpha   90.00
_cell.angle_beta   90.00
_cell.angle_gamma   90.00
#
_symmetry.space_group_name_H-M   'P 1'
#
loop_
_entity.id
_entity.type
_entity.pdbx_description
1 polymer ?
#
loop_
_entity_poly.entity_id
_entity_poly.type
_entity_poly.pdbx_seq_one_letter_code
_entity_poly.pdbx_strand_id
1 'polypeptide(L)'
;MFLLLLCSMAYSLHAFPLSVRVVDMTHTFDETIIHYPIVSGFKMEVELNGTELNDIWVLGEKYSASIHLGTHMDAPAHFYPDGISVDQIPVEHFFAPAAVIDITEKVELDIDAEATVEDLLNWECLTEQSLNGTIVLLKSGWGKRWNNETAFLGTSVGSLFDSHFPGFSEEAASFLVENRTIYGVGTEAISFDKGSSKTFPAHQILLRNGIFGLENVANVDRIPIYGAQLYVMPMKIGKASGAPTRIIATYIAPKIVRNVSPSNK
;
A
#
# COMPACT_ATOMS: atom_id res chain seq x y z
N MET A 1 12.79 41.89 54.83
CA MET A 1 13.44 41.67 53.53
C MET A 1 14.00 40.24 53.53
N PHE A 2 13.17 39.25 53.22
CA PHE A 2 13.57 37.85 53.07
C PHE A 2 13.38 37.51 51.58
N LEU A 3 14.49 37.31 50.88
CA LEU A 3 14.50 37.00 49.45
C LEU A 3 14.41 35.47 49.32
N LEU A 4 13.25 34.97 48.89
CA LEU A 4 13.05 33.58 48.51
C LEU A 4 13.72 33.35 47.14
N LEU A 5 14.83 32.60 47.12
CA LEU A 5 15.39 32.05 45.88
C LEU A 5 14.48 30.90 45.41
N LEU A 6 13.66 31.16 44.39
CA LEU A 6 13.01 30.12 43.60
C LEU A 6 14.06 29.49 42.68
N CYS A 7 14.57 28.33 43.07
CA CYS A 7 15.41 27.50 42.24
C CYS A 7 14.52 26.89 41.13
N SER A 8 14.56 27.46 39.93
CA SER A 8 13.90 26.88 38.76
C SER A 8 14.69 25.64 38.31
N MET A 9 14.24 24.45 38.69
CA MET A 9 14.67 23.22 38.01
C MET A 9 14.08 23.24 36.59
N ALA A 10 14.86 23.76 35.65
CA ALA A 10 14.65 23.48 34.24
C ALA A 10 14.93 21.99 34.04
N TYR A 11 13.90 21.16 34.08
CA TYR A 11 13.97 19.81 33.54
C TYR A 11 14.18 19.95 32.03
N SER A 12 15.43 19.92 31.59
CA SER A 12 15.78 19.62 30.22
C SER A 12 15.31 18.18 29.94
N LEU A 13 14.06 18.05 29.48
CA LEU A 13 13.55 16.87 28.81
C LEU A 13 14.48 16.61 27.64
N HIS A 14 15.50 15.78 27.86
CA HIS A 14 16.24 15.15 26.78
C HIS A 14 15.27 14.16 26.16
N ALA A 15 14.42 14.65 25.26
CA ALA A 15 13.63 13.79 24.39
C ALA A 15 14.64 12.98 23.57
N PHE A 16 14.90 11.75 23.99
CA PHE A 16 15.61 10.79 23.16
C PHE A 16 14.88 10.73 21.81
N PRO A 17 15.59 10.77 20.67
CA PRO A 17 14.93 10.76 19.38
C PRO A 17 14.09 9.48 19.30
N LEU A 18 12.78 9.67 19.13
CA LEU A 18 11.85 8.58 18.85
C LEU A 18 12.36 7.87 17.59
N SER A 19 12.55 6.55 17.67
CA SER A 19 13.06 5.79 16.53
C SER A 19 11.96 5.75 15.47
N VAL A 20 12.16 6.48 14.38
CA VAL A 20 11.34 6.34 13.18
C VAL A 20 11.68 4.98 12.56
N ARG A 21 10.66 4.14 12.37
CA ARG A 21 10.75 2.95 11.54
C ARG A 21 10.39 3.32 10.11
N VAL A 22 11.12 2.75 9.17
CA VAL A 22 10.84 2.85 7.74
C VAL A 22 10.55 1.44 7.25
N VAL A 23 9.42 1.25 6.60
CA VAL A 23 8.98 -0.02 6.02
C VAL A 23 8.87 0.16 4.52
N ASP A 24 9.58 -0.68 3.78
CA ASP A 24 9.41 -0.81 2.35
C ASP A 24 8.16 -1.64 2.08
N MET A 25 7.17 -1.06 1.41
CA MET A 25 5.86 -1.67 1.14
C MET A 25 5.71 -2.07 -0.33
N THR A 26 6.83 -2.36 -0.97
CA THR A 26 6.90 -2.67 -2.40
C THR A 26 7.60 -4.00 -2.63
N HIS A 27 7.00 -4.84 -3.49
CA HIS A 27 7.67 -6.02 -4.04
C HIS A 27 8.67 -5.61 -5.13
N THR A 28 9.72 -6.41 -5.31
CA THR A 28 10.68 -6.18 -6.40
C THR A 28 9.96 -6.20 -7.74
N PHE A 29 10.28 -5.23 -8.61
CA PHE A 29 9.71 -5.14 -9.94
C PHE A 29 10.63 -5.83 -10.96
N ASP A 30 10.41 -7.12 -11.21
CA ASP A 30 11.23 -7.96 -12.09
C ASP A 30 10.42 -9.06 -12.82
N GLU A 31 11.11 -9.98 -13.49
CA GLU A 31 10.54 -11.11 -14.25
C GLU A 31 9.74 -12.10 -13.39
N THR A 32 9.83 -12.02 -12.05
CA THR A 32 9.16 -12.96 -11.13
C THR A 32 7.80 -12.45 -10.65
N ILE A 33 7.39 -11.25 -11.06
CA ILE A 33 6.10 -10.68 -10.67
C ILE A 33 4.96 -11.58 -11.13
N ILE A 34 4.06 -11.91 -10.19
CA ILE A 34 2.79 -12.53 -10.51
C ILE A 34 1.88 -11.50 -11.17
N HIS A 35 1.26 -11.88 -12.28
CA HIS A 35 0.36 -11.01 -13.03
C HIS A 35 -0.81 -11.79 -13.63
N TYR A 36 -1.85 -11.07 -14.03
CA TYR A 36 -2.94 -11.72 -14.77
C TYR A 36 -2.45 -12.28 -16.10
N PRO A 37 -2.97 -13.43 -16.56
CA PRO A 37 -2.58 -14.04 -17.84
C PRO A 37 -2.88 -13.18 -19.08
N ILE A 38 -3.73 -12.16 -18.94
CA ILE A 38 -4.13 -11.24 -20.01
C ILE A 38 -3.18 -10.05 -20.22
N VAL A 39 -2.23 -9.82 -19.30
CA VAL A 39 -1.27 -8.71 -19.41
C VAL A 39 0.14 -9.23 -19.66
N SER A 40 0.96 -8.41 -20.30
CA SER A 40 2.39 -8.72 -20.49
C SER A 40 3.16 -8.50 -19.19
N GLY A 41 3.95 -9.50 -18.81
CA GLY A 41 4.88 -9.40 -17.69
C GLY A 41 6.04 -8.43 -17.95
N PHE A 42 6.92 -8.33 -16.96
CA PHE A 42 8.14 -7.56 -17.06
C PHE A 42 9.13 -8.25 -17.99
N LYS A 43 9.87 -7.47 -18.79
CA LYS A 43 10.99 -7.95 -19.59
C LYS A 43 12.15 -6.98 -19.53
N MET A 44 13.34 -7.44 -19.13
CA MET A 44 14.58 -6.66 -19.25
C MET A 44 15.34 -6.99 -20.55
N GLU A 45 15.85 -5.97 -21.24
CA GLU A 45 16.72 -6.10 -22.40
C GLU A 45 17.97 -5.23 -22.24
N VAL A 46 19.15 -5.83 -22.43
CA VAL A 46 20.43 -5.13 -22.43
C VAL A 46 20.64 -4.47 -23.79
N GLU A 47 20.83 -3.15 -23.81
CA GLU A 47 21.16 -2.38 -25.02
C GLU A 47 22.68 -2.19 -25.18
N LEU A 48 23.40 -2.02 -24.06
CA LEU A 48 24.85 -1.86 -24.00
C LEU A 48 25.39 -2.58 -22.77
N ASN A 49 26.51 -3.30 -22.88
CA ASN A 49 27.15 -3.92 -21.71
C ASN A 49 28.63 -4.15 -22.00
N GLY A 50 29.45 -3.18 -21.61
CA GLY A 50 30.88 -3.25 -21.89
C GLY A 50 31.55 -1.89 -21.84
N THR A 51 32.70 -1.81 -22.49
CA THR A 51 33.59 -0.63 -22.50
C THR A 51 33.63 0.05 -23.87
N GLU A 52 32.62 -0.18 -24.72
CA GLU A 52 32.56 0.31 -26.10
C GLU A 52 32.55 1.85 -26.20
N LEU A 53 32.24 2.55 -25.09
CA LEU A 53 32.25 4.01 -25.01
C LEU A 53 33.59 4.53 -24.44
N ASN A 54 34.62 4.62 -25.29
CA ASN A 54 35.94 5.16 -24.93
C ASN A 54 36.58 4.48 -23.69
N ASP A 55 36.56 3.14 -23.63
CA ASP A 55 37.06 2.33 -22.51
C ASP A 55 36.33 2.54 -21.17
N ILE A 56 35.19 3.26 -21.17
CA ILE A 56 34.34 3.45 -19.98
C ILE A 56 33.32 2.32 -19.91
N TRP A 57 33.25 1.64 -18.76
CA TRP A 57 32.23 0.60 -18.55
C TRP A 57 30.84 1.23 -18.44
N VAL A 58 29.93 0.80 -19.32
CA VAL A 58 28.53 1.23 -19.37
C VAL A 58 27.63 0.01 -19.52
N LEU A 59 26.62 -0.07 -18.66
CA LEU A 59 25.47 -0.95 -18.81
C LEU A 59 24.27 -0.05 -19.14
N GLY A 60 23.72 -0.25 -20.34
CA GLY A 60 22.49 0.39 -20.80
C GLY A 60 21.42 -0.68 -20.98
N GLU A 61 20.25 -0.46 -20.38
CA GLU A 61 19.16 -1.43 -20.34
C GLU A 61 17.84 -0.72 -20.63
N LYS A 62 16.92 -1.44 -21.24
CA LYS A 62 15.53 -1.04 -21.40
C LYS A 62 14.63 -2.14 -20.86
N TYR A 63 13.43 -1.78 -20.44
CA TYR A 63 12.43 -2.77 -20.05
C TYR A 63 11.08 -2.50 -20.73
N SER A 64 10.26 -3.54 -20.82
CA SER A 64 8.85 -3.44 -21.19
C SER A 64 8.00 -4.16 -20.15
N ALA A 65 6.87 -3.57 -19.76
CA ALA A 65 5.94 -4.17 -18.81
C ALA A 65 4.54 -3.56 -18.97
N SER A 66 3.51 -4.28 -18.54
CA SER A 66 2.22 -3.66 -18.21
C SER A 66 2.42 -2.61 -17.10
N ILE A 67 1.65 -1.53 -17.14
CA ILE A 67 1.69 -0.47 -16.10
C ILE A 67 0.95 -0.88 -14.82
N HIS A 68 0.08 -1.89 -14.91
CA HIS A 68 -0.63 -2.51 -13.79
C HIS A 68 0.09 -3.81 -13.38
N LEU A 69 1.33 -3.67 -12.94
CA LEU A 69 2.22 -4.79 -12.64
C LEU A 69 2.97 -4.55 -11.32
N GLY A 70 3.18 -5.60 -10.53
CA GLY A 70 3.86 -5.50 -9.24
C GLY A 70 3.09 -4.60 -8.27
N THR A 71 3.79 -4.03 -7.29
CA THR A 71 3.21 -2.96 -6.47
C THR A 71 3.00 -1.72 -7.34
N HIS A 72 1.75 -1.33 -7.56
CA HIS A 72 1.41 -0.26 -8.49
C HIS A 72 0.22 0.56 -8.02
N MET A 73 -0.01 1.68 -8.72
CA MET A 73 -1.14 2.57 -8.52
C MET A 73 -2.08 2.52 -9.72
N ASP A 74 -3.37 2.49 -9.42
CA ASP A 74 -4.44 2.71 -10.38
C ASP A 74 -4.96 4.13 -10.27
N ALA A 75 -4.90 4.85 -11.39
CA ALA A 75 -5.48 6.17 -11.52
C ALA A 75 -6.96 6.09 -11.91
N PRO A 76 -7.76 7.14 -11.67
CA PRO A 76 -9.16 7.23 -12.11
C PRO A 76 -9.39 6.82 -13.58
N ALA A 77 -8.48 7.19 -14.48
CA ALA A 77 -8.51 6.83 -15.89
C ALA A 77 -8.53 5.31 -16.18
N HIS A 78 -8.21 4.45 -15.20
CA HIS A 78 -8.19 2.99 -15.37
C HIS A 78 -9.58 2.39 -15.61
N PHE A 79 -10.59 2.84 -14.86
CA PHE A 79 -11.98 2.36 -14.98
C PHE A 79 -12.97 3.47 -15.37
N TYR A 80 -12.54 4.73 -15.41
CA TYR A 80 -13.38 5.85 -15.78
C TYR A 80 -12.78 6.60 -16.97
N PRO A 81 -13.39 6.57 -18.18
CA PRO A 81 -12.82 7.16 -19.38
C PRO A 81 -12.49 8.66 -19.30
N ASP A 82 -13.26 9.42 -18.49
CA ASP A 82 -13.03 10.84 -18.25
C ASP A 82 -12.21 11.10 -16.97
N GLY A 83 -11.67 10.03 -16.37
CA GLY A 83 -10.85 10.10 -15.18
C GLY A 83 -9.47 10.70 -15.47
N ILE A 84 -8.87 11.29 -14.44
CA ILE A 84 -7.50 11.81 -14.52
C ILE A 84 -6.49 10.66 -14.59
N SER A 85 -5.41 10.88 -15.34
CA SER A 85 -4.29 9.94 -15.45
C SER A 85 -3.33 10.05 -14.26
N VAL A 86 -2.45 9.06 -14.10
CA VAL A 86 -1.53 8.97 -12.94
C VAL A 86 -0.64 10.21 -12.79
N ASP A 87 -0.25 10.85 -13.91
CA ASP A 87 0.56 12.07 -13.92
C ASP A 87 -0.18 13.35 -13.51
N GLN A 88 -1.50 13.26 -13.36
CA GLN A 88 -2.40 14.36 -13.00
C GLN A 88 -2.93 14.27 -11.57
N ILE A 89 -2.71 13.16 -10.87
CA ILE A 89 -3.11 13.04 -9.46
C ILE A 89 -2.33 14.06 -8.62
N PRO A 90 -2.99 14.83 -7.74
CA PRO A 90 -2.31 15.80 -6.88
C PRO A 90 -1.26 15.12 -6.01
N VAL A 91 -0.04 15.64 -6.03
CA VAL A 91 1.12 15.01 -5.36
C VAL A 91 0.96 14.98 -3.85
N GLU A 92 0.20 15.92 -3.27
CA GLU A 92 -0.16 15.95 -1.86
C GLU A 92 -0.95 14.72 -1.41
N HIS A 93 -1.71 14.09 -2.32
CA HIS A 93 -2.47 12.87 -2.02
C HIS A 93 -1.57 11.64 -1.82
N PHE A 94 -0.32 11.71 -2.28
CA PHE A 94 0.68 10.64 -2.15
C PHE A 94 1.29 10.55 -0.75
N PHE A 95 1.05 11.57 0.09
CA PHE A 95 1.59 11.67 1.44
C PHE A 95 0.44 11.71 2.46
N ALA A 96 -0.14 10.56 2.76
CA ALA A 96 -1.27 10.45 3.69
C ALA A 96 -1.03 9.46 4.83
N PRO A 97 -1.66 9.65 6.00
CA PRO A 97 -1.73 8.64 7.04
C PRO A 97 -2.34 7.32 6.51
N ALA A 98 -1.81 6.20 6.96
CA ALA A 98 -2.39 4.89 6.70
C ALA A 98 -3.53 4.61 7.71
N ALA A 99 -4.69 4.19 7.20
CA ALA A 99 -5.71 3.51 7.98
C ALA A 99 -5.73 2.03 7.59
N VAL A 100 -5.27 1.13 8.47
CA VAL A 100 -5.18 -0.30 8.14
C VAL A 100 -6.40 -1.03 8.68
N ILE A 101 -7.25 -1.48 7.76
CA ILE A 101 -8.44 -2.29 8.03
C ILE A 101 -8.02 -3.75 8.04
N ASP A 102 -8.01 -4.37 9.22
CA ASP A 102 -7.56 -5.75 9.39
C ASP A 102 -8.73 -6.74 9.29
N ILE A 103 -8.75 -7.51 8.20
CA ILE A 103 -9.72 -8.59 7.99
C ILE A 103 -9.04 -9.97 7.97
N THR A 104 -7.79 -10.08 8.47
CA THR A 104 -7.00 -11.32 8.38
C THR A 104 -7.78 -12.53 8.91
N GLU A 105 -8.46 -12.41 10.04
CA GLU A 105 -9.26 -13.49 10.63
C GLU A 105 -10.46 -13.90 9.75
N LYS A 106 -11.10 -12.94 9.05
CA LYS A 106 -12.17 -13.26 8.11
C LYS A 106 -11.64 -14.05 6.91
N VAL A 107 -10.45 -13.67 6.43
CA VAL A 107 -9.79 -14.31 5.29
C VAL A 107 -9.33 -15.73 5.60
N GLU A 108 -8.98 -16.02 6.87
CA GLU A 108 -8.70 -17.38 7.32
C GLU A 108 -9.93 -18.30 7.29
N LEU A 109 -11.14 -17.73 7.41
CA LEU A 109 -12.41 -18.45 7.34
C LEU A 109 -12.97 -18.53 5.91
N ASP A 110 -12.78 -17.48 5.12
CA ASP A 110 -13.25 -17.36 3.75
C ASP A 110 -12.25 -16.55 2.91
N ILE A 111 -11.63 -17.20 1.92
CA ILE A 111 -10.62 -16.56 1.06
C ILE A 111 -11.20 -15.47 0.16
N ASP A 112 -12.52 -15.46 -0.07
CA ASP A 112 -13.25 -14.44 -0.81
C ASP A 112 -13.83 -13.36 0.12
N ALA A 113 -13.41 -13.31 1.39
CA ALA A 113 -13.90 -12.32 2.35
C ALA A 113 -13.67 -10.88 1.85
N GLU A 114 -14.66 -10.03 2.10
CA GLU A 114 -14.62 -8.62 1.75
C GLU A 114 -14.59 -7.75 3.01
N ALA A 115 -13.85 -6.64 2.96
CA ALA A 115 -13.99 -5.58 3.94
C ALA A 115 -15.38 -4.95 3.82
N THR A 116 -16.07 -4.86 4.95
CA THR A 116 -17.44 -4.33 5.02
C THR A 116 -17.46 -2.92 5.61
N VAL A 117 -18.61 -2.25 5.52
CA VAL A 117 -18.84 -0.96 6.22
C VAL A 117 -18.62 -1.10 7.73
N GLU A 118 -18.98 -2.24 8.31
CA GLU A 118 -18.76 -2.50 9.73
C GLU A 118 -17.27 -2.53 10.09
N ASP A 119 -16.41 -3.08 9.24
CA ASP A 119 -14.96 -3.08 9.47
C ASP A 119 -14.39 -1.66 9.49
N LEU A 120 -14.86 -0.80 8.57
CA LEU A 120 -14.48 0.60 8.50
C LEU A 120 -14.90 1.38 9.76
N LEU A 121 -16.14 1.19 10.20
CA LEU A 121 -16.68 1.83 11.41
C LEU A 121 -16.01 1.31 12.68
N ASN A 122 -15.72 0.02 12.75
CA ASN A 122 -15.00 -0.59 13.87
C ASN A 122 -13.58 -0.03 13.97
N TRP A 123 -12.88 0.17 12.85
CA TRP A 123 -11.56 0.80 12.86
C TRP A 123 -11.62 2.22 13.44
N GLU A 124 -12.56 3.06 13.02
CA GLU A 124 -12.70 4.42 13.56
C GLU A 124 -13.05 4.39 15.06
N CYS A 125 -13.93 3.48 15.47
CA CYS A 125 -14.30 3.29 16.87
C CYS A 125 -13.10 2.85 17.74
N LEU A 126 -12.33 1.87 17.28
CA LEU A 126 -11.19 1.30 18.02
C LEU A 126 -10.00 2.27 18.11
N THR A 127 -9.79 3.10 17.08
CA THR A 127 -8.64 4.00 17.00
C THR A 127 -8.96 5.42 17.47
N GLU A 128 -10.24 5.75 17.61
CA GLU A 128 -10.74 7.11 17.83
C GLU A 128 -10.21 8.11 16.76
N GLN A 129 -9.89 7.61 15.57
CA GLN A 129 -9.44 8.40 14.42
C GLN A 129 -10.51 8.45 13.34
N SER A 130 -10.40 9.43 12.44
CA SER A 130 -11.23 9.51 11.24
C SER A 130 -10.49 8.92 10.04
N LEU A 131 -11.22 8.27 9.14
CA LEU A 131 -10.70 7.89 7.82
C LEU A 131 -10.45 9.10 6.91
N ASN A 132 -10.95 10.30 7.23
CA ASN A 132 -10.73 11.48 6.39
C ASN A 132 -9.24 11.85 6.27
N GLY A 133 -8.81 12.12 5.04
CA GLY A 133 -7.43 12.47 4.68
C GLY A 133 -6.46 11.28 4.70
N THR A 134 -6.96 10.04 4.71
CA THR A 134 -6.13 8.83 4.79
C THR A 134 -6.01 8.10 3.45
N ILE A 135 -5.08 7.15 3.41
CA ILE A 135 -5.10 6.02 2.48
C ILE A 135 -5.52 4.79 3.27
N VAL A 136 -6.58 4.12 2.82
CA VAL A 136 -7.18 2.97 3.50
C VAL A 136 -6.56 1.67 2.97
N LEU A 137 -5.73 1.01 3.78
CA LEU A 137 -5.10 -0.25 3.42
C LEU A 137 -5.89 -1.43 3.97
N LEU A 138 -6.16 -2.42 3.12
CA LEU A 138 -6.72 -3.70 3.51
C LEU A 138 -5.61 -4.66 3.91
N LYS A 139 -5.55 -4.99 5.21
CA LYS A 139 -4.69 -6.05 5.74
C LYS A 139 -5.48 -7.35 5.79
N SER A 140 -5.21 -8.22 4.85
CA SER A 140 -5.83 -9.55 4.70
C SER A 140 -4.86 -10.68 5.02
N GLY A 141 -3.58 -10.38 5.19
CA GLY A 141 -2.50 -11.36 5.27
C GLY A 141 -2.18 -12.00 3.91
N TRP A 142 -2.72 -11.47 2.81
CA TRP A 142 -2.55 -12.04 1.48
C TRP A 142 -1.12 -11.95 0.96
N GLY A 143 -0.35 -10.93 1.40
CA GLY A 143 1.02 -10.69 0.93
C GLY A 143 1.98 -11.85 1.21
N LYS A 144 1.67 -12.71 2.19
CA LYS A 144 2.42 -13.96 2.46
C LYS A 144 2.43 -14.94 1.28
N ARG A 145 1.50 -14.79 0.34
CA ARG A 145 1.34 -15.66 -0.84
C ARG A 145 2.13 -15.15 -2.06
N TRP A 146 2.76 -13.97 -2.00
CA TRP A 146 3.43 -13.31 -3.14
C TRP A 146 4.44 -14.18 -3.91
N ASN A 147 5.13 -15.11 -3.25
CA ASN A 147 6.11 -15.97 -3.93
C ASN A 147 5.52 -17.30 -4.44
N ASN A 148 4.19 -17.43 -4.47
CA ASN A 148 3.48 -18.61 -4.94
C ASN A 148 2.27 -18.20 -5.77
N GLU A 149 2.42 -18.25 -7.09
CA GLU A 149 1.41 -17.81 -8.07
C GLU A 149 0.03 -18.44 -7.84
N THR A 150 -0.05 -19.76 -7.72
CA THR A 150 -1.32 -20.47 -7.50
C THR A 150 -1.98 -20.06 -6.19
N ALA A 151 -1.20 -19.90 -5.12
CA ALA A 151 -1.73 -19.45 -3.83
C ALA A 151 -2.18 -17.98 -3.91
N PHE A 152 -1.42 -17.12 -4.59
CA PHE A 152 -1.67 -15.70 -4.69
C PHE A 152 -2.89 -15.36 -5.54
N LEU A 153 -3.05 -16.05 -6.68
CA LEU A 153 -4.23 -15.92 -7.54
C LEU A 153 -5.44 -16.68 -6.96
N GLY A 154 -5.22 -17.57 -5.99
CA GLY A 154 -6.26 -18.43 -5.41
C GLY A 154 -6.78 -19.48 -6.39
N THR A 155 -6.07 -19.72 -7.48
CA THR A 155 -6.46 -20.65 -8.54
C THR A 155 -5.24 -21.12 -9.33
N SER A 156 -5.33 -22.33 -9.88
CA SER A 156 -4.39 -22.80 -10.90
C SER A 156 -4.91 -22.59 -12.32
N VAL A 157 -6.14 -22.11 -12.47
CA VAL A 157 -6.75 -21.79 -13.75
C VAL A 157 -6.29 -20.40 -14.17
N GLY A 158 -5.63 -20.30 -15.32
CA GLY A 158 -5.11 -19.04 -15.88
C GLY A 158 -6.19 -18.09 -16.42
N SER A 159 -7.27 -17.89 -15.67
CA SER A 159 -8.41 -17.05 -16.05
C SER A 159 -8.60 -15.96 -15.00
N LEU A 160 -8.75 -14.72 -15.48
CA LEU A 160 -9.00 -13.54 -14.64
C LEU A 160 -10.14 -13.79 -13.64
N PHE A 161 -11.21 -14.41 -14.12
CA PHE A 161 -12.45 -14.56 -13.39
C PHE A 161 -12.47 -15.77 -12.44
N ASP A 162 -11.50 -16.68 -12.53
CA ASP A 162 -11.47 -17.87 -11.67
C ASP A 162 -10.55 -17.69 -10.46
N SER A 163 -10.12 -16.46 -10.20
CA SER A 163 -9.26 -16.10 -9.07
C SER A 163 -10.05 -16.04 -7.77
N HIS A 164 -9.38 -16.24 -6.64
CA HIS A 164 -9.99 -16.18 -5.30
C HIS A 164 -9.04 -15.50 -4.31
N PHE A 165 -9.42 -14.30 -3.88
CA PHE A 165 -8.67 -13.49 -2.94
C PHE A 165 -9.58 -12.39 -2.39
N PRO A 166 -9.26 -11.79 -1.23
CA PRO A 166 -10.12 -10.83 -0.57
C PRO A 166 -10.06 -9.45 -1.23
N GLY A 167 -11.07 -8.62 -0.96
CA GLY A 167 -11.16 -7.26 -1.48
C GLY A 167 -12.06 -6.35 -0.63
N PHE A 168 -12.45 -5.22 -1.19
CA PHE A 168 -13.48 -4.34 -0.62
C PHE A 168 -14.86 -4.72 -1.17
N SER A 169 -15.89 -4.70 -0.31
CA SER A 169 -17.26 -4.87 -0.78
C SER A 169 -17.75 -3.63 -1.53
N GLU A 170 -18.77 -3.79 -2.38
CA GLU A 170 -19.44 -2.68 -3.07
C GLU A 170 -19.98 -1.63 -2.08
N GLU A 171 -20.55 -2.09 -0.97
CA GLU A 171 -21.09 -1.23 0.09
C GLU A 171 -19.98 -0.48 0.83
N ALA A 172 -18.84 -1.12 1.08
CA ALA A 172 -17.69 -0.47 1.70
C ALA A 172 -17.09 0.61 0.79
N ALA A 173 -16.94 0.31 -0.51
CA ALA A 173 -16.50 1.28 -1.51
C ALA A 173 -17.46 2.49 -1.59
N SER A 174 -18.77 2.23 -1.64
CA SER A 174 -19.80 3.28 -1.65
C SER A 174 -19.73 4.14 -0.38
N PHE A 175 -19.63 3.52 0.79
CA PHE A 175 -19.52 4.22 2.06
C PHE A 175 -18.31 5.16 2.11
N LEU A 176 -17.14 4.71 1.64
CA LEU A 176 -15.91 5.52 1.62
C LEU A 176 -16.07 6.78 0.76
N VAL A 177 -16.74 6.67 -0.39
CA VAL A 177 -17.03 7.81 -1.27
C VAL A 177 -18.06 8.75 -0.67
N GLU A 178 -19.15 8.20 -0.14
CA GLU A 178 -20.31 9.00 0.28
C GLU A 178 -20.10 9.69 1.63
N ASN A 179 -19.30 9.08 2.51
CA ASN A 179 -19.24 9.48 3.92
C ASN A 179 -17.84 9.92 4.36
N ARG A 180 -16.80 9.70 3.55
CA ARG A 180 -15.41 10.04 3.90
C ARG A 180 -14.73 10.79 2.76
N THR A 181 -13.62 11.44 3.08
CA THR A 181 -12.74 12.08 2.10
C THR A 181 -11.38 11.40 2.20
N ILE A 182 -11.23 10.26 1.54
CA ILE A 182 -9.97 9.52 1.47
C ILE A 182 -9.23 9.84 0.17
N TYR A 183 -7.93 9.59 0.11
CA TYR A 183 -7.14 9.80 -1.10
C TYR A 183 -7.00 8.54 -1.94
N GLY A 184 -6.92 7.38 -1.29
CA GLY A 184 -6.75 6.10 -1.96
C GLY A 184 -7.12 4.91 -1.10
N VAL A 185 -7.28 3.76 -1.76
CA VAL A 185 -7.35 2.45 -1.11
C VAL A 185 -6.14 1.61 -1.50
N GLY A 186 -5.82 0.58 -0.71
CA GLY A 186 -4.78 -0.37 -1.06
C GLY A 186 -5.06 -1.78 -0.57
N THR A 187 -4.49 -2.77 -1.24
CA THR A 187 -4.63 -4.20 -0.92
C THR A 187 -3.30 -4.93 -1.07
N GLU A 188 -3.14 -6.03 -0.33
CA GLU A 188 -2.03 -6.97 -0.52
C GLU A 188 -2.24 -7.89 -1.75
N ALA A 189 -3.46 -7.97 -2.28
CA ALA A 189 -3.81 -8.83 -3.41
C ALA A 189 -3.55 -8.15 -4.77
N ILE A 190 -3.68 -8.93 -5.85
CA ILE A 190 -3.59 -8.43 -7.23
C ILE A 190 -4.80 -7.60 -7.65
N SER A 191 -5.86 -7.56 -6.84
CA SER A 191 -6.94 -6.61 -7.03
C SER A 191 -7.58 -6.18 -5.71
N PHE A 192 -8.03 -4.92 -5.62
CA PHE A 192 -8.78 -4.45 -4.46
C PHE A 192 -10.29 -4.77 -4.53
N ASP A 193 -10.76 -5.34 -5.64
CA ASP A 193 -12.00 -6.13 -5.67
C ASP A 193 -11.70 -7.60 -5.31
N LYS A 194 -12.68 -8.35 -4.82
CA LYS A 194 -12.47 -9.78 -4.58
C LYS A 194 -12.17 -10.54 -5.88
N GLY A 195 -11.35 -11.59 -5.79
CA GLY A 195 -10.87 -12.32 -6.97
C GLY A 195 -11.97 -12.96 -7.82
N SER A 196 -13.07 -13.35 -7.19
CA SER A 196 -14.23 -13.95 -7.87
C SER A 196 -15.16 -12.92 -8.54
N SER A 197 -14.88 -11.62 -8.39
CA SER A 197 -15.65 -10.52 -8.98
C SER A 197 -15.61 -10.57 -10.51
N LYS A 198 -16.77 -10.33 -11.14
CA LYS A 198 -16.89 -10.24 -12.61
C LYS A 198 -17.11 -8.80 -13.09
N THR A 199 -17.38 -7.89 -12.16
CA THR A 199 -17.83 -6.53 -12.44
C THR A 199 -16.93 -5.47 -11.81
N PHE A 200 -16.04 -5.82 -10.87
CA PHE A 200 -15.12 -4.89 -10.22
C PHE A 200 -15.82 -3.63 -9.64
N PRO A 201 -16.86 -3.79 -8.80
CA PRO A 201 -17.60 -2.65 -8.26
C PRO A 201 -16.72 -1.69 -7.47
N ALA A 202 -15.73 -2.17 -6.71
CA ALA A 202 -14.86 -1.28 -5.94
C ALA A 202 -14.02 -0.38 -6.87
N HIS A 203 -13.45 -0.93 -7.94
CA HIS A 203 -12.77 -0.14 -8.98
C HIS A 203 -13.68 0.92 -9.56
N GLN A 204 -14.88 0.52 -10.01
CA GLN A 204 -15.80 1.44 -10.66
C GLN A 204 -16.24 2.59 -9.75
N ILE A 205 -16.49 2.30 -8.47
CA ILE A 205 -16.98 3.28 -7.49
C ILE A 205 -15.84 4.22 -7.07
N LEU A 206 -14.70 3.68 -6.65
CA LEU A 206 -13.62 4.47 -6.05
C LEU A 206 -12.91 5.31 -7.11
N LEU A 207 -12.50 4.70 -8.22
CA LEU A 207 -11.72 5.38 -9.27
C LEU A 207 -12.55 6.49 -9.93
N ARG A 208 -13.85 6.27 -10.16
CA ARG A 208 -14.76 7.31 -10.69
C ARG A 208 -14.88 8.53 -9.78
N ASN A 209 -14.67 8.35 -8.48
CA ASN A 209 -14.73 9.43 -7.49
C ASN A 209 -13.34 10.00 -7.16
N GLY A 210 -12.32 9.73 -7.98
CA GLY A 210 -11.00 10.32 -7.84
C GLY A 210 -10.13 9.69 -6.75
N ILE A 211 -10.57 8.58 -6.15
CA ILE A 211 -9.82 7.82 -5.14
C ILE A 211 -8.95 6.83 -5.88
N PHE A 212 -7.62 6.90 -5.75
CA PHE A 212 -6.72 5.97 -6.45
C PHE A 212 -6.67 4.60 -5.77
N GLY A 213 -6.31 3.56 -6.53
CA GLY A 213 -6.08 2.20 -6.02
C GLY A 213 -4.60 1.89 -5.86
N LEU A 214 -4.25 1.02 -4.92
CA LEU A 214 -2.91 0.45 -4.75
C LEU A 214 -3.02 -1.06 -4.65
N GLU A 215 -2.34 -1.78 -5.53
CA GLU A 215 -2.41 -3.24 -5.58
C GLU A 215 -1.04 -3.85 -5.30
N ASN A 216 -1.03 -5.10 -4.83
CA ASN A 216 0.18 -5.83 -4.44
C ASN A 216 1.02 -5.04 -3.42
N VAL A 217 0.39 -4.41 -2.43
CA VAL A 217 1.10 -3.67 -1.38
C VAL A 217 1.78 -4.67 -0.44
N ALA A 218 3.12 -4.58 -0.33
CA ALA A 218 3.88 -5.48 0.52
C ALA A 218 3.86 -5.04 1.99
N ASN A 219 4.12 -5.97 2.90
CA ASN A 219 4.48 -5.67 4.30
C ASN A 219 3.45 -4.83 5.09
N VAL A 220 2.16 -4.92 4.75
CA VAL A 220 1.07 -4.23 5.48
C VAL A 220 1.01 -4.70 6.94
N ASP A 221 1.42 -5.92 7.23
CA ASP A 221 1.56 -6.48 8.58
C ASP A 221 2.68 -5.85 9.43
N ARG A 222 3.55 -5.02 8.84
CA ARG A 222 4.72 -4.42 9.51
C ARG A 222 4.51 -2.98 9.97
N ILE A 223 3.32 -2.42 9.75
CA ILE A 223 2.93 -1.08 10.20
C ILE A 223 1.76 -1.18 11.21
N PRO A 224 1.63 -0.23 12.15
CA PRO A 224 0.50 -0.19 13.07
C PRO A 224 -0.82 0.11 12.34
N ILE A 225 -1.95 -0.25 12.95
CA ILE A 225 -3.26 -0.05 12.34
C ILE A 225 -3.64 1.42 12.13
N TYR A 226 -3.02 2.32 12.90
CA TYR A 226 -3.05 3.78 12.74
C TYR A 226 -1.69 4.38 13.15
N GLY A 227 -1.41 5.61 12.74
CA GLY A 227 -0.20 6.36 13.12
C GLY A 227 1.02 6.12 12.23
N ALA A 228 0.88 5.32 11.17
CA ALA A 228 1.84 5.27 10.08
C ALA A 228 1.51 6.34 9.03
N GLN A 229 2.55 6.89 8.41
CA GLN A 229 2.48 7.80 7.28
C GLN A 229 2.95 7.06 6.03
N LEU A 230 2.15 7.09 4.95
CA LEU A 230 2.53 6.55 3.65
C LEU A 230 3.16 7.62 2.76
N TYR A 231 4.05 7.15 1.89
CA TYR A 231 4.69 7.88 0.80
C TYR A 231 4.53 7.00 -0.44
N VAL A 232 3.62 7.38 -1.33
CA VAL A 232 3.20 6.58 -2.49
C VAL A 232 3.76 7.25 -3.75
N MET A 233 4.84 6.72 -4.31
CA MET A 233 5.58 7.39 -5.38
C MET A 233 5.44 6.66 -6.73
N PRO A 234 4.34 6.86 -7.48
CA PRO A 234 4.17 6.28 -8.81
C PRO A 234 5.12 6.91 -9.82
N MET A 235 5.52 6.15 -10.84
CA MET A 235 6.15 6.76 -12.00
C MET A 235 5.19 7.78 -12.65
N LYS A 236 5.70 8.98 -12.96
CA LYS A 236 4.92 10.04 -13.60
C LYS A 236 4.78 9.82 -15.11
N ILE A 237 4.09 8.75 -15.50
CA ILE A 237 3.88 8.38 -16.90
C ILE A 237 2.73 9.21 -17.47
N GLY A 238 3.02 10.00 -18.51
CA GLY A 238 2.05 10.91 -19.11
C GLY A 238 0.83 10.18 -19.68
N LYS A 239 -0.37 10.60 -19.27
CA LYS A 239 -1.67 10.07 -19.76
C LYS A 239 -1.90 8.58 -19.46
N ALA A 240 -1.15 7.98 -18.54
CA ALA A 240 -1.30 6.56 -18.20
C ALA A 240 -2.41 6.32 -17.16
N SER A 241 -3.10 5.18 -17.26
CA SER A 241 -4.13 4.75 -16.31
C SER A 241 -3.58 4.25 -14.97
N GLY A 242 -2.27 4.10 -14.84
CA GLY A 242 -1.61 3.61 -13.65
C GLY A 242 -0.10 3.63 -13.81
N ALA A 243 0.61 3.22 -12.78
CA ALA A 243 2.07 3.09 -12.82
C ALA A 243 2.62 2.20 -11.70
N PRO A 244 3.73 1.48 -11.95
CA PRO A 244 4.54 0.89 -10.88
C PRO A 244 4.92 1.97 -9.86
N THR A 245 4.86 1.60 -8.59
CA THR A 245 4.90 2.56 -7.48
C THR A 245 5.80 2.07 -6.36
N ARG A 246 6.71 2.94 -5.89
CA ARG A 246 7.44 2.69 -4.65
C ARG A 246 6.65 3.25 -3.48
N ILE A 247 6.22 2.37 -2.58
CA ILE A 247 5.47 2.70 -1.38
C ILE A 247 6.39 2.53 -0.19
N ILE A 248 6.48 3.57 0.63
CA ILE A 248 7.19 3.54 1.90
C ILE A 248 6.21 3.93 3.00
N ALA A 249 6.31 3.28 4.15
CA ALA A 249 5.65 3.73 5.37
C ALA A 249 6.68 4.16 6.41
N THR A 250 6.34 5.20 7.17
CA THR A 250 7.08 5.58 8.37
C THR A 250 6.17 5.63 9.59
N TYR A 251 6.64 5.15 10.73
CA TYR A 251 5.93 5.31 12.01
C TYR A 251 6.91 5.39 13.17
N ILE A 252 6.47 5.98 14.27
CA ILE A 252 7.25 6.05 15.51
C ILE A 252 7.09 4.74 16.27
N ALA A 253 8.19 4.02 16.49
CA ALA A 253 8.19 2.87 17.38
C ALA A 253 8.65 3.28 18.78
N PRO A 254 7.89 2.95 19.85
CA PRO A 254 8.38 3.15 21.20
C PRO A 254 9.64 2.30 21.43
N LYS A 255 10.64 2.89 22.08
CA LYS A 255 11.86 2.17 22.48
C LYS A 255 11.50 1.23 23.63
N ILE A 256 11.39 -0.07 23.36
CA ILE A 256 11.25 -1.09 24.41
C ILE A 256 12.62 -1.27 25.09
N VAL A 257 12.83 -0.61 26.23
CA VAL A 257 13.98 -0.88 27.10
C VAL A 257 13.63 -2.12 27.93
N ARG A 258 14.17 -3.29 27.56
CA ARG A 258 14.04 -4.50 28.39
C ARG A 258 14.87 -4.29 29.66
N ASN A 259 14.32 -4.65 30.83
CA ASN A 259 15.03 -4.56 32.10
C ASN A 259 16.41 -5.22 31.99
N VAL A 260 17.45 -4.48 32.39
CA VAL A 260 18.79 -5.04 32.56
C VAL A 260 18.71 -5.95 33.78
N SER A 261 18.69 -7.27 33.56
CA SER A 261 18.89 -8.22 34.67
C SER A 261 20.24 -7.87 35.32
N PRO A 262 20.30 -7.64 36.64
CA PRO A 262 21.58 -7.47 37.30
C PRO A 262 22.39 -8.75 37.07
N SER A 263 23.56 -8.62 36.46
CA SER A 263 24.51 -9.70 36.31
C SER A 263 24.73 -10.35 37.68
N ASN A 264 24.41 -11.63 37.81
CA ASN A 264 24.78 -12.41 38.99
C ASN A 264 26.31 -12.30 39.17
N LYS A 265 26.71 -11.64 40.27
CA LYS A 265 28.05 -11.73 40.82
C LYS A 265 28.17 -13.00 41.65
#